data_AF-A0A226D7U7-F1
#
_entry.id   AF-A0A226D7U7-F1
#
_cell.length_a   1.000
_cell.length_b   1.000
_cell.length_c   1.000
_cell.angle_alpha   90.00
_cell.angle_beta   90.00
_cell.angle_gamma   90.00
#
_symmetry.space_group_name_H-M   'P 1'
#
loop_
_entity.id
_entity.type
_entity.pdbx_description
1 polymer ?
#
loop_
_entity_poly.entity_id
_entity_poly.type
_entity_poly.pdbx_seq_one_letter_code
_entity_poly.pdbx_strand_id
1 'polypeptide(L)'
;MTLTSPQITEFFGPFLAYANIIEKSFLFGRFPLYWDNSKKRIVLHFSFVRNFTFLTNLGTGLLTYFIPCCILILQYKLKLFPFLRINIPRHVFSFYVVVLALVMGLLAMFLSIIGVWRSYTRKEIERSFLLFQRQFQVCPKKENGADISARIYMAANILLKLYVKLPLILTALCIPFNMDPMFYVITEMRVSPRSLGAVLVRSVLFVLSATELCRVAAFIICLTGFVLNLGRREMIMWTTIAGRNNPEGYHLYRCISILYTFRRRGTTLVLSFILMVGFFLQVN
;
A
#
# COMPACT_ATOMS: atom_id res chain seq x y z
N MET A 1 -26.83 -12.45 17.21
CA MET A 1 -25.57 -12.79 17.90
C MET A 1 -24.39 -12.41 17.02
N THR A 2 -23.66 -11.35 17.38
CA THR A 2 -22.45 -10.89 16.69
C THR A 2 -21.23 -11.69 17.15
N LEU A 3 -21.10 -12.93 16.66
CA LEU A 3 -19.87 -13.73 16.77
C LEU A 3 -18.75 -13.06 15.97
N THR A 4 -18.18 -11.98 16.49
CA THR A 4 -16.98 -11.36 15.95
C THR A 4 -15.79 -12.08 16.54
N SER A 5 -15.43 -13.21 15.90
CA SER A 5 -14.29 -14.00 16.33
C SER A 5 -12.99 -13.18 16.19
N PRO A 6 -12.14 -13.07 17.24
CA PRO A 6 -10.81 -12.47 17.15
C PRO A 6 -9.92 -13.10 16.07
N GLN A 7 -10.30 -14.24 15.52
CA GLN A 7 -9.59 -14.97 14.47
C GLN A 7 -9.72 -14.30 13.09
N ILE A 8 -10.79 -13.56 12.83
CA ILE A 8 -10.97 -12.86 11.54
C ILE A 8 -9.98 -11.70 11.43
N THR A 9 -9.74 -10.99 12.54
CA THR A 9 -8.72 -9.94 12.61
C THR A 9 -7.30 -10.47 12.39
N GLU A 10 -7.05 -11.76 12.62
CA GLU A 10 -5.73 -12.38 12.37
C GLU A 10 -5.40 -12.41 10.85
N PHE A 11 -6.38 -12.62 9.95
CA PHE A 11 -6.12 -12.59 8.50
C PHE A 11 -5.70 -11.23 8.01
N PHE A 12 -6.42 -10.22 8.45
CA PHE A 12 -6.21 -8.84 8.08
C PHE A 12 -5.17 -8.16 8.95
N GLY A 13 -4.38 -8.95 9.71
CA GLY A 13 -3.33 -8.46 10.59
C GLY A 13 -2.49 -7.34 9.98
N PRO A 14 -1.92 -7.49 8.77
CA PRO A 14 -1.15 -6.42 8.13
C PRO A 14 -1.93 -5.10 7.96
N PHE A 15 -3.19 -5.16 7.53
CA PHE A 15 -4.03 -3.97 7.38
C PHE A 15 -4.50 -3.39 8.72
N LEU A 16 -4.69 -4.23 9.73
CA LEU A 16 -4.96 -3.77 11.09
C LEU A 16 -3.74 -3.04 11.67
N ALA A 17 -2.54 -3.56 11.44
CA ALA A 17 -1.29 -2.90 11.81
C ALA A 17 -1.15 -1.55 11.08
N TYR A 18 -1.44 -1.52 9.77
CA TYR A 18 -1.45 -0.29 8.98
C TYR A 18 -2.40 0.76 9.57
N ALA A 19 -3.66 0.41 9.83
CA ALA A 19 -4.64 1.32 10.41
C ALA A 19 -4.23 1.80 11.81
N ASN A 20 -3.59 0.94 12.60
CA ASN A 20 -3.16 1.30 13.95
C ASN A 20 -1.89 2.16 14.01
N ILE A 21 -1.01 2.05 13.02
CA ILE A 21 0.32 2.67 13.05
C ILE A 21 0.38 3.85 12.09
N ILE A 22 0.06 3.62 10.81
CA ILE A 22 0.14 4.63 9.75
C ILE A 22 -1.00 5.64 9.91
N GLU A 23 -2.26 5.19 9.94
CA GLU A 23 -3.41 6.13 9.96
C GLU A 23 -3.53 6.94 11.27
N LYS A 24 -2.97 6.43 12.36
CA LYS A 24 -2.89 7.17 13.64
C LYS A 24 -1.71 8.13 13.71
N SER A 25 -0.74 8.01 12.82
CA SER A 25 0.38 8.94 12.77
C SER A 25 -0.09 10.30 12.29
N PHE A 26 0.36 11.35 12.98
CA PHE A 26 0.08 12.74 12.63
C PHE A 26 0.51 13.08 11.20
N LEU A 27 1.61 12.49 10.71
CA LEU A 27 2.15 12.78 9.38
C LEU A 27 1.25 12.26 8.26
N PHE A 28 0.63 11.10 8.44
CA PHE A 28 -0.09 10.41 7.36
C PHE A 28 -1.59 10.72 7.39
N GLY A 29 -2.21 10.79 8.57
CA GLY A 29 -3.65 10.89 8.68
C GLY A 29 -4.40 9.70 8.05
N ARG A 30 -5.73 9.82 7.96
CA ARG A 30 -6.61 8.70 7.56
C ARG A 30 -6.64 8.49 6.05
N PHE A 31 -6.49 7.23 5.65
CA PHE A 31 -6.57 6.83 4.25
C PHE A 31 -8.03 6.55 3.84
N PRO A 32 -8.45 6.78 2.57
CA PRO A 32 -9.80 6.46 2.13
C PRO A 32 -10.14 4.97 2.24
N LEU A 33 -9.12 4.11 2.09
CA LEU A 33 -9.22 2.67 2.24
C LEU A 33 -8.73 2.26 3.63
N TYR A 34 -9.66 2.12 4.56
CA TYR A 34 -9.35 1.95 5.99
C TYR A 34 -10.02 0.70 6.55
N TRP A 35 -9.54 0.26 7.70
CA TRP A 35 -10.15 -0.83 8.46
C TRP A 35 -11.35 -0.33 9.28
N ASP A 36 -12.55 -0.81 8.97
CA ASP A 36 -13.75 -0.51 9.73
C ASP A 36 -13.87 -1.48 10.91
N ASN A 37 -13.61 -0.99 12.13
CA ASN A 37 -13.68 -1.78 13.35
C ASN A 37 -15.09 -2.33 13.66
N SER A 38 -16.15 -1.66 13.18
CA SER A 38 -17.53 -2.11 13.38
C SER A 38 -17.87 -3.27 12.44
N LYS A 39 -17.43 -3.17 11.18
CA LYS A 39 -17.68 -4.18 10.15
C LYS A 39 -16.60 -5.26 10.07
N LYS A 40 -15.49 -5.10 10.82
CA LYS A 40 -14.30 -5.96 10.81
C LYS A 40 -13.79 -6.25 9.40
N ARG A 41 -13.80 -5.24 8.53
CA ARG A 41 -13.36 -5.35 7.13
C ARG A 41 -12.81 -4.05 6.59
N ILE A 42 -12.08 -4.14 5.49
CA ILE A 42 -11.59 -2.97 4.76
C ILE A 42 -12.76 -2.32 4.01
N VAL A 43 -12.90 -1.01 4.15
CA VAL A 43 -13.94 -0.21 3.49
C VAL A 43 -13.28 0.97 2.79
N LEU A 44 -13.66 1.19 1.53
CA LEU A 44 -13.31 2.41 0.80
C LEU A 44 -14.39 3.45 1.05
N HIS A 45 -14.01 4.58 1.65
CA HIS A 45 -14.91 5.69 1.91
C HIS A 45 -14.21 7.03 1.66
N PHE A 46 -14.71 7.75 0.67
CA PHE A 46 -14.23 9.10 0.33
C PHE A 46 -15.10 10.11 1.07
N SER A 47 -14.65 10.54 2.25
CA SER A 47 -15.21 11.71 2.93
C SER A 47 -14.11 12.74 3.04
N PHE A 48 -14.37 13.93 2.50
CA PHE A 48 -13.40 15.02 2.48
C PHE A 48 -12.92 15.38 3.89
N VAL A 49 -13.85 15.61 4.81
CA VAL A 49 -13.55 15.97 6.21
C VAL A 49 -12.67 14.92 6.88
N ARG A 50 -12.97 13.64 6.68
CA ARG A 50 -12.22 12.55 7.31
C ARG A 50 -10.83 12.37 6.71
N ASN A 51 -10.71 12.52 5.39
CA ASN A 51 -9.50 12.23 4.64
C ASN A 51 -8.71 13.51 4.32
N PHE A 52 -9.00 14.64 5.00
CA PHE A 52 -8.43 15.95 4.69
C PHE A 52 -6.91 15.94 4.68
N THR A 53 -6.27 15.45 5.75
CA THR A 53 -4.79 15.35 5.84
C THR A 53 -4.18 14.53 4.71
N PHE A 54 -4.81 13.42 4.34
CA PHE A 54 -4.35 12.62 3.20
C PHE A 54 -4.47 13.41 1.89
N LEU A 55 -5.61 14.07 1.66
CA LEU A 55 -5.83 14.86 0.44
C LEU A 55 -4.89 16.06 0.35
N THR A 56 -4.62 16.74 1.46
CA THR A 56 -3.67 17.86 1.49
C THR A 56 -2.25 17.39 1.24
N ASN A 57 -1.82 16.27 1.83
CA ASN A 57 -0.49 15.73 1.59
C ASN A 57 -0.34 15.26 0.14
N LEU A 58 -1.35 14.57 -0.40
CA LEU A 58 -1.39 14.13 -1.78
C LEU A 58 -1.31 15.32 -2.74
N GLY A 59 -2.15 16.34 -2.53
CA GLY A 59 -2.14 17.56 -3.33
C GLY A 59 -0.80 18.29 -3.25
N THR A 60 -0.23 18.39 -2.04
CA THR A 60 1.09 19.01 -1.84
C THR A 60 2.17 18.22 -2.58
N GLY A 61 2.22 16.89 -2.45
CA GLY A 61 3.19 16.05 -3.16
C GLY A 61 3.07 16.13 -4.68
N LEU A 62 1.84 16.27 -5.21
CA LEU A 62 1.64 16.53 -6.64
C LEU A 62 2.22 17.89 -7.05
N LEU A 63 1.93 18.94 -6.29
CA LEU A 63 2.42 20.29 -6.60
C LEU A 63 3.94 20.42 -6.46
N THR A 64 4.55 19.72 -5.50
CA THR A 64 5.93 19.98 -5.09
C THR A 64 6.93 18.95 -5.61
N TYR A 65 6.44 17.78 -6.03
CA TYR A 65 7.26 16.73 -6.59
C TYR A 65 6.88 16.47 -8.05
N PHE A 66 5.60 16.17 -8.31
CA PHE A 66 5.17 15.75 -9.64
C PHE A 66 5.35 16.88 -10.68
N ILE A 67 4.85 18.08 -10.38
CA ILE A 67 4.99 19.23 -11.30
C ILE A 67 6.46 19.58 -11.55
N PRO A 68 7.31 19.79 -10.51
CA PRO A 68 8.74 20.02 -10.72
C PRO A 68 9.43 18.92 -11.50
N CYS A 69 9.19 17.64 -11.19
CA CYS A 69 9.78 16.52 -11.93
C CYS A 69 9.39 16.55 -13.41
N CYS A 70 8.12 16.77 -13.72
CA CYS A 70 7.64 16.89 -15.10
C CYS A 70 8.30 18.07 -15.82
N ILE A 71 8.39 19.24 -15.17
CA ILE A 71 9.07 20.43 -15.72
C ILE A 71 10.55 20.12 -16.03
N LEU A 72 11.27 19.51 -15.09
CA LEU A 72 12.68 19.15 -15.27
C LEU A 72 12.86 18.13 -16.41
N ILE A 73 11.96 17.15 -16.53
CA ILE A 73 11.99 16.14 -17.60
C ILE A 73 11.71 16.75 -18.97
N LEU A 74 10.67 17.57 -19.08
CA LEU A 74 10.31 18.26 -20.32
C LEU A 74 11.43 19.21 -20.78
N GLN A 75 12.08 19.91 -19.84
CA GLN A 75 13.24 20.74 -20.14
C GLN A 75 14.42 19.95 -20.69
N TYR A 76 14.79 18.86 -20.00
CA TYR A 76 15.92 18.04 -20.39
C TYR A 76 15.75 17.43 -21.80
N LYS A 77 14.53 16.99 -22.13
CA LYS A 77 14.22 16.34 -23.42
C LYS A 77 13.93 17.32 -24.55
N LEU A 78 13.09 18.33 -24.31
CA LEU A 78 12.49 19.14 -25.37
C LEU A 78 13.10 20.55 -25.48
N LYS A 79 13.96 20.95 -24.53
CA LYS A 79 14.55 22.31 -24.46
C LYS A 79 13.50 23.43 -24.58
N LEU A 80 12.26 23.17 -24.16
CA LEU A 80 11.11 24.07 -24.32
C LEU A 80 11.28 25.43 -23.66
N PHE A 81 12.13 25.51 -22.64
CA PHE A 81 12.34 26.73 -21.85
C PHE A 81 13.82 27.14 -21.92
N PRO A 82 14.22 27.93 -22.94
CA PRO A 82 15.63 28.32 -23.14
C PRO A 82 16.21 29.18 -22.00
N PHE A 83 15.35 29.72 -21.14
CA PHE A 83 15.74 30.48 -19.95
C PHE A 83 16.15 29.59 -18.76
N LEU A 84 15.84 28.29 -18.77
CA LEU A 84 16.17 27.35 -17.69
C LEU A 84 17.35 26.47 -18.12
N ARG A 85 18.57 27.02 -18.06
CA ARG A 85 19.82 26.30 -18.36
C ARG A 85 20.36 25.60 -17.11
N ILE A 86 19.54 24.78 -16.46
CA ILE A 86 19.99 24.03 -15.28
C ILE A 86 20.84 22.84 -15.73
N ASN A 87 22.09 22.76 -15.25
CA ASN A 87 22.89 21.55 -15.40
C ASN A 87 22.52 20.55 -14.31
N ILE A 88 21.41 19.84 -14.49
CA ILE A 88 20.96 18.82 -13.54
C ILE A 88 21.91 17.61 -13.65
N PRO A 89 22.51 17.13 -12.55
CA PRO A 89 23.33 15.94 -12.61
C PRO A 89 22.54 14.74 -13.14
N ARG A 90 23.13 13.96 -14.07
CA ARG A 90 22.44 12.82 -14.72
C ARG A 90 21.85 11.81 -13.75
N HIS A 91 22.49 11.60 -12.60
CA HIS A 91 22.01 10.67 -11.57
C HIS A 91 20.72 11.19 -10.90
N VAL A 92 20.63 12.50 -10.62
CA VAL A 92 19.42 13.14 -10.07
C VAL A 92 18.27 13.06 -11.06
N PHE A 93 18.55 13.33 -12.33
CA PHE A 93 17.57 13.19 -13.40
C PHE A 93 17.02 11.76 -13.49
N SER A 94 17.91 10.76 -13.53
CA SER A 94 17.53 9.35 -13.62
C SER A 94 16.69 8.93 -12.42
N PHE A 95 17.06 9.37 -11.22
CA PHE A 95 16.29 9.15 -10.01
C PHE A 95 14.86 9.70 -10.13
N TYR A 96 14.67 10.93 -10.61
CA TYR A 96 13.32 11.51 -10.77
C TYR A 96 12.48 10.81 -11.82
N VAL A 97 13.08 10.35 -12.93
CA VAL A 97 12.35 9.54 -13.93
C VAL A 97 11.84 8.24 -13.29
N VAL A 98 12.67 7.56 -12.50
CA VAL A 98 12.26 6.34 -11.78
C VAL A 98 11.15 6.63 -10.77
N VAL A 99 11.30 7.68 -9.95
CA VAL A 99 10.26 8.07 -8.97
C VAL A 99 8.95 8.42 -9.68
N LEU A 100 8.99 9.18 -10.78
CA LEU A 100 7.81 9.55 -11.54
C LEU A 100 7.10 8.33 -12.14
N ALA A 101 7.86 7.41 -12.74
CA ALA A 101 7.32 6.16 -13.28
C ALA A 101 6.64 5.32 -12.19
N LEU A 102 7.27 5.21 -11.02
CA LEU A 102 6.69 4.54 -9.86
C LEU A 102 5.38 5.22 -9.44
N VAL A 103 5.37 6.54 -9.23
CA VAL A 103 4.17 7.29 -8.83
C VAL A 103 3.03 7.11 -9.83
N MET A 104 3.31 7.19 -11.13
CA MET A 104 2.30 7.00 -12.18
C MET A 104 1.76 5.58 -12.21
N GLY A 105 2.62 4.56 -12.07
CA GLY A 105 2.20 3.16 -11.96
C GLY A 105 1.31 2.92 -10.74
N LEU A 106 1.69 3.48 -9.59
CA LEU A 106 0.91 3.39 -8.35
C LEU A 106 -0.46 4.08 -8.49
N LEU A 107 -0.51 5.26 -9.10
CA LEU A 107 -1.74 5.98 -9.35
C LEU A 107 -2.67 5.19 -10.28
N ALA A 108 -2.14 4.62 -11.37
CA ALA A 108 -2.90 3.79 -12.30
C ALA A 108 -3.50 2.55 -11.62
N MET A 109 -2.73 1.88 -10.76
CA MET A 109 -3.23 0.75 -9.95
C MET A 109 -4.33 1.21 -8.99
N PHE A 110 -4.15 2.32 -8.30
CA PHE A 110 -5.13 2.83 -7.34
C PHE A 110 -6.44 3.25 -8.00
N LEU A 111 -6.37 3.95 -9.13
CA LEU A 111 -7.54 4.32 -9.94
C LEU A 111 -8.30 3.09 -10.43
N SER A 112 -7.58 2.05 -10.86
CA SER A 112 -8.17 0.77 -11.27
C SER A 112 -8.92 0.11 -10.10
N ILE A 113 -8.32 0.09 -8.91
CA ILE A 113 -8.96 -0.44 -7.69
C ILE A 113 -10.22 0.35 -7.35
N ILE A 114 -10.18 1.68 -7.42
CA ILE A 114 -11.33 2.55 -7.15
C ILE A 114 -12.46 2.27 -8.15
N GLY A 115 -12.15 2.24 -9.45
CA GLY A 115 -13.13 2.02 -10.51
C GLY A 115 -13.86 0.68 -10.37
N VAL A 116 -13.12 -0.36 -10.00
CA VAL A 116 -13.66 -1.73 -9.83
C VAL A 116 -14.26 -1.96 -8.43
N TRP A 117 -14.04 -1.05 -7.48
CA TRP A 117 -14.37 -1.24 -6.06
C TRP A 117 -15.85 -1.56 -5.82
N ARG A 118 -16.75 -0.72 -6.35
CA ARG A 118 -18.20 -0.84 -6.11
C ARG A 118 -18.80 -2.06 -6.80
N SER A 119 -18.38 -2.31 -8.03
CA SER A 119 -18.97 -3.37 -8.88
C SER A 119 -18.52 -4.76 -8.47
N TYR A 120 -17.24 -4.91 -8.10
CA TYR A 120 -16.61 -6.22 -7.92
C TYR A 120 -15.99 -6.39 -6.53
N THR A 121 -15.02 -5.55 -6.16
CA THR A 121 -14.16 -5.77 -4.99
C THR A 121 -14.97 -5.86 -3.69
N ARG A 122 -15.96 -4.99 -3.49
CA ARG A 122 -16.80 -5.02 -2.28
C ARG A 122 -17.54 -6.34 -2.11
N LYS A 123 -18.17 -6.85 -3.18
CA LYS A 123 -18.95 -8.09 -3.15
C LYS A 123 -18.05 -9.29 -2.89
N GLU A 124 -16.87 -9.31 -3.50
CA GLU A 124 -15.91 -10.41 -3.30
C GLU A 124 -15.26 -10.41 -1.93
N ILE A 125 -14.93 -9.24 -1.36
CA ILE A 125 -14.46 -9.15 0.02
C ILE A 125 -15.53 -9.70 0.97
N GLU A 126 -16.79 -9.30 0.79
CA GLU A 126 -17.90 -9.78 1.62
C GLU A 126 -18.13 -11.29 1.49
N ARG A 127 -18.10 -11.80 0.26
CA ARG A 127 -18.21 -13.23 0.00
C ARG A 127 -17.06 -14.00 0.63
N SER A 128 -15.81 -13.58 0.40
CA SER A 128 -14.61 -14.19 0.95
C SER A 128 -14.65 -14.17 2.48
N PHE A 129 -15.10 -13.06 3.07
CA PHE A 129 -15.24 -12.91 4.52
C PHE A 129 -16.22 -13.93 5.12
N LEU A 130 -17.43 -14.07 4.54
CA LEU A 130 -18.41 -15.05 4.99
C LEU A 130 -17.90 -16.49 4.84
N LEU A 131 -17.16 -16.76 3.77
CA LEU A 131 -16.55 -18.06 3.51
C LEU A 131 -15.48 -18.39 4.54
N PHE A 132 -14.57 -17.45 4.83
CA PHE A 132 -13.61 -17.63 5.92
C PHE A 132 -14.33 -17.88 7.24
N GLN A 133 -15.32 -17.05 7.59
CA GLN A 133 -16.06 -17.22 8.84
C GLN A 133 -16.66 -18.63 8.99
N ARG A 134 -17.22 -19.21 7.92
CA ARG A 134 -17.71 -20.60 7.92
C ARG A 134 -16.59 -21.62 8.08
N GLN A 135 -15.47 -21.42 7.38
CA GLN A 135 -14.31 -22.31 7.48
C GLN A 135 -13.70 -22.30 8.89
N PHE A 136 -13.75 -21.17 9.61
CA PHE A 136 -13.32 -21.08 11.01
C PHE A 136 -14.18 -21.87 11.97
N GLN A 137 -15.48 -21.96 11.71
CA GLN A 137 -16.38 -22.70 12.60
C GLN A 137 -16.10 -24.21 12.59
N VAL A 138 -15.44 -24.70 11.54
CA VAL A 138 -15.18 -26.13 11.34
C VAL A 138 -13.70 -26.52 11.50
N CYS A 139 -12.77 -25.57 11.48
CA CYS A 139 -11.33 -25.83 11.57
C CYS A 139 -10.77 -25.47 12.96
N PRO A 140 -10.20 -26.44 13.71
CA PRO A 140 -9.57 -26.20 15.01
C PRO A 140 -8.48 -25.13 14.94
N LYS A 141 -8.32 -24.35 16.03
CA LYS A 141 -7.36 -23.22 16.04
C LYS A 141 -5.91 -23.63 15.77
N LYS A 142 -5.51 -24.83 16.18
CA LYS A 142 -4.16 -25.38 15.96
C LYS A 142 -3.86 -25.69 14.49
N GLU A 143 -4.89 -25.87 13.67
CA GLU A 143 -4.76 -26.33 12.28
C GLU A 143 -5.04 -25.22 11.25
N ASN A 144 -5.56 -24.08 11.69
CA ASN A 144 -5.98 -23.01 10.80
C ASN A 144 -4.85 -22.02 10.44
N GLY A 145 -3.61 -22.30 10.86
CA GLY A 145 -2.44 -21.45 10.60
C GLY A 145 -2.40 -20.11 11.36
N ALA A 146 -3.07 -20.00 12.51
CA ALA A 146 -3.08 -18.77 13.33
C ALA A 146 -1.68 -18.24 13.67
N ASP A 147 -0.72 -19.13 13.95
CA ASP A 147 0.66 -18.74 14.29
C ASP A 147 1.37 -18.02 13.13
N ILE A 148 1.04 -18.37 11.88
CA ILE A 148 1.57 -17.67 10.71
C ILE A 148 1.03 -16.25 10.64
N SER A 149 -0.28 -16.07 10.85
CA SER A 149 -0.88 -14.73 10.94
C SER A 149 -0.24 -13.88 12.03
N ALA A 150 0.04 -14.46 13.20
CA ALA A 150 0.69 -13.76 14.30
C ALA A 150 2.12 -13.30 13.92
N ARG A 151 2.92 -14.17 13.30
CA ARG A 151 4.27 -13.83 12.81
C ARG A 151 4.24 -12.74 11.74
N ILE A 152 3.35 -12.85 10.76
CA ILE A 152 3.20 -11.85 9.69
C ILE A 152 2.73 -10.51 10.27
N TYR A 153 1.78 -10.52 11.20
CA TYR A 153 1.33 -9.32 11.91
C TYR A 153 2.47 -8.65 12.66
N MET A 154 3.28 -9.42 13.41
CA MET A 154 4.43 -8.91 14.13
C MET A 154 5.46 -8.27 13.18
N ALA A 155 5.79 -8.94 12.08
CA ALA A 155 6.68 -8.41 11.06
C ALA A 155 6.14 -7.11 10.45
N ALA A 156 4.86 -7.08 10.07
CA ALA A 156 4.20 -5.89 9.54
C ALA A 156 4.22 -4.74 10.56
N ASN A 157 3.95 -5.00 11.84
CA ASN A 157 3.98 -4.00 12.90
C ASN A 157 5.38 -3.37 13.06
N ILE A 158 6.43 -4.18 13.08
CA ILE A 158 7.82 -3.70 13.15
C ILE A 158 8.16 -2.83 11.93
N LEU A 159 7.87 -3.34 10.73
CA LEU A 159 8.13 -2.62 9.48
C LEU A 159 7.37 -1.28 9.46
N LEU A 160 6.08 -1.27 9.76
CA LEU A 160 5.28 -0.04 9.72
C LEU A 160 5.77 1.01 10.73
N LYS A 161 6.22 0.60 11.92
CA LYS A 161 6.84 1.53 12.89
C LYS A 161 8.11 2.18 12.34
N LEU A 162 8.90 1.45 11.55
CA LEU A 162 10.05 2.00 10.85
C LEU A 162 9.61 2.96 9.74
N TYR A 163 8.62 2.56 8.93
CA TYR A 163 8.08 3.37 7.83
C TYR A 163 7.48 4.71 8.29
N VAL A 164 6.93 4.80 9.51
CA VAL A 164 6.45 6.08 10.06
C VAL A 164 7.58 7.10 10.22
N LYS A 165 8.79 6.65 10.54
CA LYS A 165 9.96 7.52 10.77
C LYS A 165 10.74 7.81 9.50
N LEU A 166 10.60 6.96 8.48
CA LEU A 166 11.37 7.03 7.25
C LEU A 166 11.28 8.38 6.51
N PRO A 167 10.13 9.08 6.41
CA PRO A 167 10.06 10.40 5.78
C PRO A 167 10.99 11.43 6.41
N LEU A 168 11.10 11.43 7.75
CA LEU A 168 11.97 12.35 8.47
C LEU A 168 13.45 12.01 8.27
N ILE A 169 13.79 10.72 8.27
CA ILE A 169 15.16 10.24 8.00
C ILE A 169 15.57 10.63 6.57
N LEU A 170 14.71 10.38 5.58
CA LEU A 170 14.97 10.76 4.19
C LEU A 170 15.14 12.28 4.05
N THR A 171 14.34 13.08 4.75
CA THR A 171 14.49 14.55 4.74
C THR A 171 15.84 14.98 5.30
N ALA A 172 16.24 14.42 6.46
CA ALA A 172 17.51 14.73 7.09
C ALA A 172 18.71 14.36 6.22
N LEU A 173 18.58 13.33 5.37
CA LEU A 173 19.61 12.91 4.43
C LEU A 173 19.56 13.68 3.09
N CYS A 174 18.39 14.01 2.56
CA CYS A 174 18.29 14.58 1.21
C CYS A 174 18.48 16.11 1.18
N ILE A 175 17.98 16.84 2.19
CA ILE A 175 18.00 18.30 2.21
C ILE A 175 19.43 18.87 2.29
N PRO A 176 20.34 18.40 3.19
CA PRO A 176 21.69 18.95 3.29
C PRO A 176 22.52 18.74 2.01
N PHE A 177 22.26 17.64 1.30
CA PHE A 177 22.95 17.26 0.08
C PHE A 177 22.27 17.78 -1.19
N ASN A 178 21.20 18.59 -1.06
CA ASN A 178 20.47 19.20 -2.18
C ASN A 178 19.94 18.17 -3.21
N MET A 179 19.45 17.04 -2.71
CA MET A 179 18.89 15.97 -3.54
C MET A 179 17.37 16.13 -3.78
N ASP A 180 16.71 17.08 -3.13
CA ASP A 180 15.29 17.37 -3.33
C ASP A 180 15.02 18.18 -4.61
N PRO A 181 13.91 17.92 -5.32
CA PRO A 181 13.57 18.64 -6.55
C PRO A 181 13.42 20.15 -6.34
N MET A 182 12.92 20.55 -5.17
CA MET A 182 12.67 21.95 -4.86
C MET A 182 13.93 22.79 -4.76
N PHE A 183 15.09 22.19 -4.45
CA PHE A 183 16.38 22.88 -4.53
C PHE A 183 16.62 23.52 -5.90
N TYR A 184 16.41 22.75 -6.97
CA TYR A 184 16.64 23.20 -8.34
C TYR A 184 15.63 24.27 -8.74
N VAL A 185 14.36 24.09 -8.39
CA VAL A 185 13.31 25.08 -8.65
C VAL A 185 13.60 26.42 -7.95
N ILE A 186 13.97 26.39 -6.67
CA ILE A 186 14.26 27.60 -5.88
C ILE A 186 15.49 28.32 -6.41
N THR A 187 16.51 27.56 -6.82
CA THR A 187 17.74 28.12 -7.41
C THR A 187 17.42 28.88 -8.70
N GLU A 188 16.52 28.38 -9.53
CA GLU A 188 16.07 29.07 -10.75
C GLU A 188 15.20 30.30 -10.49
N MET A 189 14.44 30.30 -9.40
CA MET A 189 13.71 31.50 -8.95
C MET A 189 14.65 32.60 -8.41
N ARG A 190 15.97 32.40 -8.47
CA ARG A 190 17.00 33.30 -7.93
C ARG A 190 16.85 33.56 -6.43
N VAL A 191 16.19 32.63 -5.72
CA VAL A 191 16.09 32.64 -4.27
C VAL A 191 17.24 31.81 -3.72
N SER A 192 17.91 32.31 -2.67
CA SER A 192 19.00 31.56 -2.05
C SER A 192 18.46 30.26 -1.42
N PRO A 193 18.86 29.07 -1.93
CA PRO A 193 18.34 27.79 -1.46
C PRO A 193 18.86 27.43 -0.05
N ARG A 194 19.86 28.17 0.45
CA ARG A 194 20.46 28.03 1.78
C ARG A 194 19.88 29.01 2.80
N SER A 195 19.02 29.94 2.38
CA SER A 195 18.31 30.79 3.33
C SER A 195 17.47 29.92 4.27
N LEU A 196 17.36 30.32 5.54
CA LEU A 196 16.61 29.57 6.54
C LEU A 196 15.18 29.27 6.08
N GLY A 197 14.50 30.27 5.50
CA GLY A 197 13.16 30.11 4.95
C GLY A 197 13.09 29.08 3.82
N ALA A 198 14.03 29.11 2.87
CA ALA A 198 14.08 28.12 1.79
C ALA A 198 14.34 26.70 2.30
N VAL A 199 15.25 26.53 3.28
CA VAL A 199 15.53 25.22 3.89
C VAL A 199 14.31 24.67 4.62
N LEU A 200 13.58 25.52 5.37
CA LEU A 200 12.35 25.14 6.06
C LEU A 200 11.26 24.72 5.06
N VAL A 201 11.03 25.53 4.02
CA VAL A 201 10.05 25.22 2.96
C VAL A 201 10.42 23.90 2.26
N ARG A 202 11.67 23.74 1.83
CA ARG A 202 12.16 22.50 1.21
C ARG A 202 11.94 21.30 2.12
N SER A 203 12.29 21.43 3.41
CA SER A 203 12.15 20.34 4.39
C SER A 203 10.69 19.93 4.57
N VAL A 204 9.77 20.89 4.79
CA VAL A 204 8.34 20.60 4.98
C VAL A 204 7.77 19.95 3.72
N LEU A 205 8.01 20.52 2.54
CA LEU A 205 7.48 20.00 1.29
C LEU A 205 8.03 18.60 0.98
N PHE A 206 9.31 18.35 1.29
CA PHE A 206 9.92 17.05 1.13
C PHE A 206 9.37 16.02 2.10
N VAL A 207 9.21 16.35 3.40
CA VAL A 207 8.57 15.46 4.39
C VAL A 207 7.18 15.04 3.93
N LEU A 208 6.35 15.98 3.49
CA LEU A 208 4.99 15.70 3.04
C LEU A 208 4.98 14.75 1.83
N SER A 209 5.87 15.00 0.86
CA SER A 209 5.99 14.16 -0.34
C SER A 209 6.53 12.76 -0.01
N ALA A 210 7.57 12.68 0.81
CA ALA A 210 8.15 11.43 1.27
C ALA A 210 7.16 10.61 2.11
N THR A 211 6.27 11.27 2.85
CA THR A 211 5.19 10.61 3.60
C THR A 211 4.25 9.86 2.67
N GLU A 212 3.85 10.44 1.54
CA GLU A 212 2.99 9.74 0.57
C GLU A 212 3.71 8.57 -0.10
N LEU A 213 4.98 8.73 -0.48
CA LEU A 213 5.78 7.63 -1.01
C LEU A 213 5.90 6.48 -0.01
N CYS A 214 6.21 6.80 1.26
CA CYS A 214 6.28 5.81 2.34
C CYS A 214 4.92 5.15 2.60
N ARG A 215 3.81 5.90 2.48
CA ARG A 215 2.45 5.36 2.63
C ARG A 215 2.17 4.30 1.59
N VAL A 216 2.50 4.56 0.34
CA VAL A 216 2.24 3.62 -0.75
C VAL A 216 3.11 2.37 -0.60
N ALA A 217 4.40 2.53 -0.28
CA ALA A 217 5.28 1.41 0.02
C ALA A 217 4.77 0.56 1.19
N ALA A 218 4.37 1.20 2.30
CA ALA A 218 3.77 0.55 3.46
C ALA A 218 2.48 -0.22 3.09
N PHE A 219 1.64 0.38 2.25
CA PHE A 219 0.41 -0.26 1.78
C PHE A 219 0.70 -1.50 0.92
N ILE A 220 1.67 -1.43 0.00
CA ILE A 220 2.12 -2.57 -0.81
C ILE A 220 2.64 -3.70 0.09
N ILE A 221 3.48 -3.37 1.07
CA ILE A 221 4.00 -4.36 2.03
C ILE A 221 2.85 -5.04 2.79
N CYS A 222 1.84 -4.27 3.21
CA CYS A 222 0.67 -4.83 3.88
C CYS A 222 -0.16 -5.72 2.96
N LEU A 223 -0.33 -5.33 1.70
CA LEU A 223 -1.03 -6.13 0.70
C LEU A 223 -0.29 -7.44 0.43
N THR A 224 1.02 -7.40 0.22
CA THR A 224 1.87 -8.58 0.02
C THR A 224 1.82 -9.48 1.25
N GLY A 225 1.96 -8.91 2.46
CA GLY A 225 1.83 -9.66 3.71
C GLY A 225 0.47 -10.32 3.87
N PHE A 226 -0.61 -9.64 3.46
CA PHE A 226 -1.95 -10.20 3.44
C PHE A 226 -2.09 -11.38 2.47
N VAL A 227 -1.60 -11.24 1.23
CA VAL A 227 -1.62 -12.31 0.23
C VAL A 227 -0.81 -13.52 0.70
N LEU A 228 0.39 -13.31 1.25
CA LEU A 228 1.21 -14.37 1.82
C LEU A 228 0.52 -15.07 2.98
N ASN A 229 -0.11 -14.31 3.88
CA ASN A 229 -0.87 -14.86 5.00
C ASN A 229 -2.04 -15.73 4.49
N LEU A 230 -2.79 -15.22 3.53
CA LEU A 230 -3.90 -15.93 2.90
C LEU A 230 -3.43 -17.25 2.29
N GLY A 231 -2.43 -17.20 1.41
CA GLY A 231 -1.93 -18.36 0.69
C GLY A 231 -1.31 -19.40 1.61
N ARG A 232 -0.50 -18.99 2.60
CA ARG A 232 0.11 -19.93 3.56
C ARG A 232 -0.93 -20.62 4.44
N ARG A 233 -1.92 -19.89 4.95
CA ARG A 233 -3.00 -20.50 5.76
C ARG A 233 -3.84 -21.44 4.92
N GLU A 234 -4.17 -21.02 3.72
CA GLU A 234 -4.90 -21.85 2.78
C GLU A 234 -4.16 -23.16 2.51
N MET A 235 -2.86 -23.10 2.18
CA MET A 235 -2.02 -24.30 2.00
C MET A 235 -2.02 -25.22 3.23
N ILE A 236 -1.89 -24.68 4.44
CA ILE A 236 -1.89 -25.49 5.67
C ILE A 236 -3.25 -26.15 5.92
N MET A 237 -4.33 -25.42 5.71
CA MET A 237 -5.67 -25.98 5.82
C MET A 237 -5.85 -27.11 4.81
N TRP A 238 -5.41 -26.92 3.56
CA TRP A 238 -5.44 -27.96 2.52
C TRP A 238 -4.62 -29.19 2.88
N THR A 239 -3.38 -29.04 3.34
CA THR A 239 -2.54 -30.18 3.73
C THR A 239 -3.14 -30.94 4.91
N THR A 240 -3.74 -30.22 5.87
CA THR A 240 -4.39 -30.83 7.03
C THR A 240 -5.62 -31.63 6.62
N ILE A 241 -6.41 -31.11 5.66
CA ILE A 241 -7.57 -31.81 5.11
C ILE A 241 -7.15 -33.05 4.34
N ALA A 242 -6.15 -32.93 3.47
CA ALA A 242 -5.66 -34.05 2.67
C ALA A 242 -5.11 -35.19 3.54
N GLY A 243 -4.55 -34.87 4.71
CA GLY A 243 -4.09 -35.86 5.68
C GLY A 243 -5.21 -36.55 6.47
N ARG A 244 -6.47 -36.11 6.36
CA ARG A 244 -7.61 -36.71 7.07
C ARG A 244 -8.32 -37.73 6.19
N ASN A 245 -8.27 -39.01 6.59
CA ASN A 245 -9.04 -40.09 5.96
C ASN A 245 -10.46 -40.25 6.54
N ASN A 246 -11.02 -39.20 7.17
CA ASN A 246 -12.31 -39.26 7.85
C ASN A 246 -13.42 -38.55 7.02
N PRO A 247 -14.72 -38.86 7.25
CA PRO A 247 -15.83 -38.23 6.54
C PRO A 247 -15.90 -36.70 6.73
N GLU A 248 -15.37 -36.16 7.83
CA GLU A 248 -15.24 -34.72 8.03
C GLU A 248 -14.29 -34.08 7.02
N GLY A 249 -13.18 -34.74 6.68
CA GLY A 249 -12.25 -34.32 5.62
C GLY A 249 -12.92 -34.21 4.26
N TYR A 250 -13.77 -35.20 3.91
CA TYR A 250 -14.58 -35.18 2.68
C TYR A 250 -15.60 -34.02 2.65
N HIS A 251 -16.27 -33.75 3.77
CA HIS A 251 -17.19 -32.60 3.88
C HIS A 251 -16.45 -31.28 3.70
N LEU A 252 -15.27 -31.15 4.31
CA LEU A 252 -14.43 -29.96 4.20
C LEU A 252 -13.89 -29.76 2.77
N TYR A 253 -13.45 -30.84 2.11
CA TYR A 253 -13.06 -30.83 0.70
C TYR A 253 -14.22 -30.38 -0.21
N ARG A 254 -15.43 -30.90 0.00
CA ARG A 254 -16.63 -30.49 -0.75
C ARG A 254 -16.90 -28.99 -0.58
N CYS A 255 -16.86 -28.49 0.65
CA CYS A 255 -17.05 -27.06 0.94
C CYS A 255 -16.03 -26.18 0.21
N ILE A 256 -14.75 -26.57 0.18
CA ILE A 256 -13.72 -25.79 -0.50
C ILE A 256 -13.81 -25.91 -2.03
N SER A 257 -14.15 -27.09 -2.56
CA SER A 257 -14.35 -27.26 -4.01
C SER A 257 -15.45 -26.32 -4.54
N ILE A 258 -16.60 -26.24 -3.85
CA ILE A 258 -17.69 -25.33 -4.16
C ILE A 258 -17.20 -23.88 -4.13
N LEU A 259 -16.40 -23.54 -3.13
CA LEU A 259 -15.76 -22.23 -2.95
C LEU A 259 -14.91 -21.82 -4.17
N TYR A 260 -14.10 -22.74 -4.68
CA TYR A 260 -13.22 -22.53 -5.83
C TYR A 260 -13.99 -22.45 -7.15
N THR A 261 -15.03 -23.26 -7.33
CA THR A 261 -15.90 -23.18 -8.53
C THR A 261 -16.58 -21.82 -8.64
N PHE A 262 -16.85 -21.17 -7.51
CA PHE A 262 -17.46 -19.85 -7.45
C PHE A 262 -16.48 -18.66 -7.59
N ARG A 263 -15.18 -18.85 -7.32
CA ARG A 263 -14.11 -17.84 -7.51
C ARG A 263 -13.73 -17.59 -8.99
N ARG A 264 -14.20 -18.43 -9.90
CA ARG A 264 -13.63 -18.66 -11.23
C ARG A 264 -13.72 -17.49 -12.24
N ARG A 265 -14.49 -16.44 -12.00
CA ARG A 265 -14.70 -15.36 -13.01
C ARG A 265 -13.91 -14.07 -12.80
N GLY A 266 -13.94 -13.43 -11.63
CA GLY A 266 -13.19 -12.18 -11.43
C GLY A 266 -12.03 -12.30 -10.43
N THR A 267 -12.04 -13.32 -9.57
CA THR A 267 -10.94 -13.56 -8.63
C THR A 267 -9.75 -14.10 -9.40
N THR A 268 -9.98 -14.87 -10.47
CA THR A 268 -8.95 -15.27 -11.43
C THR A 268 -8.22 -14.05 -11.98
N LEU A 269 -8.90 -12.96 -12.39
CA LEU A 269 -8.23 -11.76 -12.90
C LEU A 269 -7.38 -11.06 -11.85
N VAL A 270 -7.87 -10.91 -10.62
CA VAL A 270 -7.13 -10.27 -9.53
C VAL A 270 -5.98 -11.16 -9.04
N LEU A 271 -6.19 -12.47 -8.94
CA LEU A 271 -5.18 -13.45 -8.55
C LEU A 271 -4.13 -13.60 -9.66
N SER A 272 -4.53 -13.58 -10.93
CA SER A 272 -3.64 -13.52 -12.10
C SER A 272 -2.86 -12.23 -12.13
N PHE A 273 -3.45 -11.07 -11.77
CA PHE A 273 -2.72 -9.82 -11.66
C PHE A 273 -1.69 -9.86 -10.52
N ILE A 274 -2.07 -10.37 -9.35
CA ILE A 274 -1.16 -10.53 -8.21
C ILE A 274 -0.05 -11.55 -8.53
N LEU A 275 -0.38 -12.67 -9.17
CA LEU A 275 0.60 -13.67 -9.62
C LEU A 275 1.51 -13.10 -10.71
N MET A 276 0.99 -12.37 -11.67
CA MET A 276 1.78 -11.77 -12.75
C MET A 276 2.73 -10.70 -12.19
N VAL A 277 2.26 -9.82 -11.30
CA VAL A 277 3.11 -8.85 -10.59
C VAL A 277 4.14 -9.56 -9.71
N GLY A 278 3.75 -10.62 -9.00
CA GLY A 278 4.67 -11.44 -8.21
C GLY A 278 5.74 -12.14 -9.06
N PHE A 279 5.37 -12.65 -10.24
CA PHE A 279 6.28 -13.30 -11.17
C PHE A 279 7.27 -12.31 -11.79
N PHE A 280 6.80 -11.12 -12.19
CA PHE A 280 7.68 -10.05 -12.69
C PHE A 280 8.67 -9.53 -11.64
N LEU A 281 8.30 -9.57 -10.36
CA LEU A 281 9.19 -9.18 -9.26
C LEU A 281 10.17 -10.29 -8.84
N GLN A 282 9.97 -11.54 -9.30
CA GLN A 282 10.80 -12.69 -8.96
C GLN A 282 11.79 -13.08 -10.08
N VAL A 283 11.57 -12.58 -11.30
CA VAL A 283 12.41 -12.84 -12.49
C VAL A 283 13.46 -11.75 -12.74
N ASN A 284 13.53 -10.73 -11.89
CA ASN A 284 14.66 -9.79 -11.80
C ASN A 284 15.37 -9.94 -10.45
#